data_AF-A0A813HYC7-F1
#
_entry.id   AF-A0A813HYC7-F1
#
_cell.length_a   1.000
_cell.length_b   1.000
_cell.length_c   1.000
_cell.angle_alpha   90.00
_cell.angle_beta   90.00
_cell.angle_gamma   90.00
#
_symmetry.space_group_name_H-M   'P 1'
#
loop_
_entity.id
_entity.type
_entity.pdbx_description
1 polymer ?
#
loop_
_entity_poly.entity_id
_entity_poly.type
_entity_poly.pdbx_seq_one_letter_code
_entity_poly.pdbx_strand_id
1 'polypeptide(L)'
;MEIFNACIVSKLMYCIHTAWLNVAERRRLDAFQNKCLRKVMGVKHSFYSRVTNQSILQQAGSQKLSVILLKRQLQLLHHIALTPEGDILRNSVFQPNTFAVREPTGPKPRGRPRNTWAKEVLKHAISAAGGQQALAQLWHASKATWRNTIKIYCDSVDF
;
A
#
# COMPACT_ATOMS: atom_id res chain seq x y z
N MET A 1 13.12 1.27 18.05
CA MET A 1 12.46 1.04 16.73
C MET A 1 12.47 2.26 15.83
N GLU A 2 12.53 3.47 16.38
CA GLU A 2 12.57 4.72 15.62
C GLU A 2 13.75 4.80 14.64
N ILE A 3 14.94 4.31 15.02
CA ILE A 3 16.12 4.25 14.14
C ILE A 3 15.86 3.37 12.90
N PHE A 4 15.20 2.22 13.06
CA PHE A 4 14.83 1.36 11.93
C PHE A 4 13.86 2.09 10.98
N ASN A 5 12.86 2.77 11.54
CA ASN A 5 11.89 3.53 10.76
C ASN A 5 12.55 4.72 10.03
N ALA A 6 13.41 5.46 10.72
CA ALA A 6 14.07 6.65 10.21
C ALA A 6 15.12 6.35 9.14
N CYS A 7 15.86 5.23 9.26
CA CYS A 7 16.95 4.92 8.34
C CYS A 7 16.55 3.97 7.20
N ILE A 8 15.72 2.96 7.49
CA ILE A 8 15.41 1.88 6.54
C ILE A 8 14.04 2.11 5.93
N VAL A 9 12.99 2.28 6.75
CA VAL A 9 11.62 2.40 6.23
C VAL A 9 11.43 3.68 5.43
N SER A 10 12.02 4.80 5.85
CA SER A 10 11.97 6.08 5.12
C SER A 10 12.50 5.95 3.67
N LYS A 11 13.70 5.36 3.50
CA LYS A 11 14.35 5.19 2.20
C LYS A 11 13.63 4.16 1.34
N LEU A 12 13.27 3.02 1.94
CA LEU A 12 12.59 1.94 1.25
C LEU A 12 11.21 2.37 0.73
N MET A 13 10.45 3.09 1.56
CA MET A 13 9.08 3.47 1.22
C MET A 13 8.98 4.74 0.37
N TYR A 14 10.09 5.44 0.11
CA TYR A 14 10.09 6.68 -0.65
C TYR A 14 9.48 6.50 -2.05
N CYS A 15 9.89 5.47 -2.81
CA CYS A 15 9.34 5.22 -4.15
C CYS A 15 8.41 4.02 -4.24
N ILE A 16 8.51 3.02 -3.36
CA ILE A 16 7.80 1.74 -3.55
C ILE A 16 6.27 1.90 -3.58
N HIS A 17 5.73 2.92 -2.91
CA HIS A 17 4.29 3.18 -2.88
C HIS A 17 3.70 3.66 -4.22
N THR A 18 4.52 4.07 -5.19
CA THR A 18 4.06 4.42 -6.55
C THR A 18 3.97 3.20 -7.47
N ALA A 19 4.57 2.06 -7.07
CA ALA A 19 4.56 0.81 -7.81
C ALA A 19 3.58 -0.20 -7.21
N TRP A 20 3.06 -1.10 -8.05
CA TRP A 20 2.30 -2.26 -7.57
C TRP A 20 3.23 -3.44 -7.32
N LEU A 21 3.11 -4.04 -6.13
CA LEU A 21 3.87 -5.23 -5.76
C LEU A 21 2.94 -6.44 -5.74
N ASN A 22 3.37 -7.52 -6.39
CA ASN A 22 2.66 -8.79 -6.34
C ASN A 22 2.80 -9.45 -4.95
N VAL A 23 2.07 -10.56 -4.74
CA VAL A 23 2.07 -11.28 -3.45
C VAL A 23 3.48 -11.73 -3.04
N ALA A 24 4.28 -12.23 -3.98
CA ALA A 24 5.64 -12.70 -3.70
C ALA A 24 6.58 -11.55 -3.33
N GLU A 25 6.46 -10.40 -3.99
CA GLU A 25 7.23 -9.19 -3.69
C GLU A 25 6.87 -8.60 -2.32
N ARG A 26 5.58 -8.59 -1.96
CA ARG A 26 5.12 -8.19 -0.62
C ARG A 26 5.66 -9.14 0.47
N ARG A 27 5.64 -10.46 0.21
CA ARG A 27 6.25 -11.44 1.13
C ARG A 27 7.76 -11.23 1.28
N ARG A 28 8.46 -10.88 0.20
CA ARG A 28 9.89 -10.52 0.25
C ARG A 28 10.14 -9.26 1.07
N LEU A 29 9.27 -8.26 0.92
CA LEU A 29 9.32 -7.02 1.71
C LEU A 29 9.17 -7.29 3.22
N ASP A 30 8.19 -8.12 3.58
CA ASP A 30 7.97 -8.49 4.99
C ASP A 30 9.08 -9.40 5.53
N ALA A 31 9.64 -10.29 4.71
CA ALA A 31 10.81 -11.09 5.08
C ALA A 31 12.05 -10.22 5.32
N PHE A 32 12.26 -9.19 4.49
CA PHE A 32 13.32 -8.20 4.68
C PHE A 32 13.17 -7.43 5.99
N GLN A 33 11.95 -6.98 6.30
CA GLN A 33 11.65 -6.35 7.59
C GLN A 33 12.05 -7.26 8.75
N ASN A 34 11.57 -8.51 8.75
CA ASN A 34 11.86 -9.48 9.81
C ASN A 34 13.37 -9.74 9.96
N LYS A 35 14.11 -9.82 8.85
CA LYS A 35 15.58 -9.96 8.89
C LYS A 35 16.23 -8.77 9.59
N CYS A 36 15.79 -7.55 9.30
CA CYS A 36 16.31 -6.34 9.94
C CYS A 36 15.96 -6.30 11.44
N LEU A 37 14.70 -6.58 11.79
CA LEU A 37 14.24 -6.58 13.18
C LEU A 37 14.99 -7.60 14.04
N ARG A 38 15.17 -8.84 13.53
CA ARG A 38 15.95 -9.86 14.22
C ARG A 38 17.38 -9.41 14.48
N LYS A 39 18.01 -8.74 13.51
CA LYS A 39 19.37 -8.21 13.68
C LYS A 39 19.43 -7.11 14.75
N VAL A 40 18.47 -6.18 14.74
CA VAL A 40 18.38 -5.10 15.74
C VAL A 40 18.15 -5.65 17.15
N MET A 41 17.36 -6.71 17.27
CA MET A 41 17.01 -7.32 18.55
C MET A 41 17.98 -8.43 19.00
N GLY A 42 19.02 -8.73 18.22
CA GLY A 42 19.98 -9.80 18.53
C GLY A 42 19.39 -11.22 18.48
N VAL A 43 18.23 -11.42 17.84
CA VAL A 43 17.58 -12.73 17.76
C VAL A 43 18.16 -13.55 16.61
N LYS A 44 18.65 -14.75 16.91
CA LYS A 44 19.14 -15.70 15.90
C LYS A 44 18.05 -16.06 14.88
N HIS A 45 18.47 -16.54 13.72
CA HIS A 45 17.57 -16.99 12.66
C HIS A 45 16.50 -17.97 13.21
N SER A 46 15.29 -17.95 12.64
CA SER A 46 14.13 -18.72 13.13
C SER A 46 14.41 -20.22 13.27
N PHE A 47 15.27 -20.75 12.40
CA PHE A 47 15.73 -22.14 12.47
C PHE A 47 16.35 -22.49 13.85
N TYR A 48 17.14 -21.59 14.42
CA TYR A 48 17.81 -21.78 15.72
C TYR A 48 16.96 -21.28 16.89
N SER A 49 16.38 -20.08 16.76
CA SER A 49 15.66 -19.44 17.88
C SER A 49 14.26 -20.01 18.08
N ARG A 50 13.67 -20.66 17.06
CA ARG A 50 12.26 -21.08 17.00
C ARG A 50 11.24 -19.95 17.24
N VAL A 51 11.71 -18.70 17.27
CA VAL A 51 10.88 -17.49 17.38
C VAL A 51 10.24 -17.22 16.02
N THR A 52 8.92 -17.07 15.98
CA THR A 52 8.14 -16.80 14.76
C THR A 52 8.35 -15.39 14.25
N ASN A 53 8.08 -15.12 12.97
CA ASN A 53 8.16 -13.75 12.45
C ASN A 53 7.09 -12.83 13.05
N GLN A 54 5.91 -13.39 13.36
CA GLN A 54 4.83 -12.64 14.01
C GLN A 54 5.21 -12.17 15.42
N SER A 55 5.86 -13.03 16.22
CA SER A 55 6.31 -12.64 17.56
C SER A 55 7.38 -11.56 17.52
N ILE A 56 8.31 -11.59 16.55
CA ILE A 56 9.28 -10.51 16.33
C ILE A 56 8.58 -9.18 16.03
N LEU A 57 7.58 -9.19 15.15
CA LEU A 57 6.83 -7.98 14.81
C LEU A 57 6.06 -7.41 16.01
N GLN A 58 5.43 -8.28 16.80
CA GLN A 58 4.72 -7.91 18.02
C GLN A 58 5.67 -7.34 19.08
N GLN A 59 6.80 -8.00 19.33
CA GLN A 59 7.81 -7.53 20.28
C GLN A 59 8.43 -6.20 19.84
N ALA A 60 8.56 -5.98 18.53
CA ALA A 60 9.02 -4.73 17.95
C ALA A 60 7.92 -3.66 17.83
N GLY A 61 6.68 -3.94 18.24
CA GLY A 61 5.54 -3.01 18.14
C GLY A 61 5.32 -2.47 16.72
N SER A 62 5.66 -3.25 15.70
CA SER A 62 5.73 -2.79 14.31
C SER A 62 4.74 -3.51 13.42
N GLN A 63 4.03 -2.76 12.58
CA GLN A 63 3.16 -3.33 11.54
C GLN A 63 4.01 -3.91 10.39
N LYS A 64 3.46 -4.89 9.66
CA LYS A 64 4.08 -5.41 8.43
C LYS A 64 4.32 -4.28 7.43
N LEU A 65 5.46 -4.28 6.74
CA LEU A 65 5.77 -3.28 5.72
C LEU A 65 4.79 -3.33 4.55
N SER A 66 4.26 -4.51 4.20
CA SER A 66 3.21 -4.66 3.20
C SER A 66 1.93 -3.88 3.54
N VAL A 67 1.53 -3.85 4.82
CA VAL A 67 0.38 -3.08 5.31
C VAL A 67 0.66 -1.58 5.24
N ILE A 68 1.84 -1.15 5.68
CA ILE A 68 2.28 0.26 5.60
C ILE A 68 2.31 0.72 4.13
N LEU A 69 2.78 -0.14 3.23
CA LEU A 69 2.81 0.11 1.80
C LEU A 69 1.40 0.33 1.24
N LEU A 70 0.45 -0.58 1.51
CA LEU A 70 -0.93 -0.43 1.05
C LEU A 70 -1.54 0.87 1.56
N LYS A 71 -1.33 1.21 2.84
CA LYS A 71 -1.81 2.46 3.42
C LYS A 71 -1.28 3.69 2.67
N ARG A 72 0.01 3.72 2.32
CA ARG A 72 0.61 4.82 1.53
C ARG A 72 0.08 4.85 0.10
N GLN A 73 -0.14 3.71 -0.53
CA GLN A 73 -0.75 3.61 -1.85
C GLN A 73 -2.16 4.19 -1.88
N LEU A 74 -3.00 3.84 -0.89
CA LEU A 74 -4.37 4.35 -0.77
C LEU A 74 -4.41 5.86 -0.46
N GLN A 75 -3.44 6.35 0.32
CA GLN A 75 -3.29 7.78 0.56
C GLN A 75 -2.89 8.55 -0.71
N LEU A 76 -1.95 7.99 -1.49
CA LEU A 76 -1.55 8.57 -2.77
C LEU A 76 -2.71 8.57 -3.77
N LEU A 77 -3.45 7.46 -3.89
CA LEU A 77 -4.60 7.38 -4.78
C LEU A 77 -5.65 8.44 -4.45
N HIS A 78 -5.98 8.62 -3.18
CA HIS A 78 -6.90 9.66 -2.75
C HIS A 78 -6.39 11.07 -3.02
N HIS A 79 -5.09 11.31 -2.84
CA HIS A 79 -4.50 12.60 -3.20
C HIS A 79 -4.68 12.89 -4.69
N ILE A 80 -4.38 11.91 -5.56
CA ILE A 80 -4.55 12.02 -7.02
C ILE A 80 -6.02 12.22 -7.41
N ALA A 81 -6.95 11.58 -6.69
CA ALA A 81 -8.39 11.70 -6.95
C ALA A 81 -8.93 13.10 -6.63
N LEU A 82 -8.38 13.78 -5.62
CA LEU A 82 -8.78 15.13 -5.20
C LEU A 82 -8.10 16.25 -5.99
N THR A 83 -7.06 15.92 -6.76
CA THR A 83 -6.38 16.89 -7.62
C THR A 83 -7.36 17.44 -8.68
N PRO A 84 -7.30 18.74 -9.04
CA PRO A 84 -8.20 19.33 -10.01
C PRO A 84 -8.13 18.66 -11.39
N GLU A 85 -9.22 18.81 -12.15
CA GLU A 85 -9.26 18.37 -13.54
C GLU A 85 -8.26 19.18 -14.38
N GLY A 86 -7.48 18.49 -15.22
CA GLY A 86 -6.40 19.12 -16.01
C GLY A 86 -4.99 18.85 -15.47
N ASP A 87 -4.85 18.42 -14.20
CA ASP A 87 -3.55 17.98 -13.70
C ASP A 87 -3.12 16.67 -14.38
N ILE A 88 -1.85 16.65 -14.80
CA ILE A 88 -1.18 15.53 -15.44
C ILE A 88 -1.29 14.27 -14.56
N LEU A 89 -1.15 14.40 -13.23
CA LEU A 89 -1.20 13.28 -12.31
C LEU A 89 -2.57 12.61 -12.30
N ARG A 90 -3.65 13.40 -12.19
CA ARG A 90 -5.02 12.87 -12.23
C ARG A 90 -5.33 12.26 -13.59
N ASN A 91 -4.99 12.97 -14.67
CA ASN A 91 -5.24 12.51 -16.04
C ASN A 91 -4.45 11.25 -16.41
N SER A 92 -3.35 10.95 -15.70
CA SER A 92 -2.57 9.73 -15.90
C SER A 92 -3.21 8.50 -15.25
N VAL A 93 -4.01 8.68 -14.20
CA VAL A 93 -4.59 7.60 -13.39
C VAL A 93 -6.07 7.41 -13.69
N PHE A 94 -6.82 8.49 -13.78
CA PHE A 94 -8.28 8.50 -13.93
C PHE A 94 -8.71 9.05 -15.28
N GLN A 95 -9.90 8.65 -15.72
CA GLN A 95 -10.59 9.29 -16.83
C GLN A 95 -11.16 10.66 -16.41
N PRO A 96 -11.32 11.62 -17.32
CA PRO A 96 -11.94 12.91 -17.01
C PRO A 96 -13.34 12.74 -16.40
N ASN A 97 -13.73 13.61 -15.46
CA ASN A 97 -15.03 13.61 -14.78
C ASN A 97 -15.43 12.32 -14.05
N THR A 98 -14.54 11.35 -13.91
CA THR A 98 -14.87 10.07 -13.28
C THR A 98 -13.72 9.55 -12.42
N PHE A 99 -14.05 8.63 -11.50
CA PHE A 99 -13.06 7.88 -10.73
C PHE A 99 -12.72 6.52 -11.36
N ALA A 100 -13.04 6.34 -12.63
CA ALA A 100 -12.69 5.15 -13.38
C ALA A 100 -11.21 5.21 -13.78
N VAL A 101 -10.49 4.09 -13.61
CA VAL A 101 -9.09 4.02 -14.02
C VAL A 101 -8.99 4.23 -15.53
N ARG A 102 -8.02 5.04 -15.94
CA ARG A 102 -7.72 5.25 -17.35
C ARG A 102 -7.14 3.99 -17.96
N GLU A 103 -7.89 3.39 -18.87
CA GLU A 103 -7.38 2.29 -19.66
C GLU A 103 -6.56 2.81 -20.85
N PRO A 104 -5.46 2.14 -21.19
CA PRO A 104 -4.68 2.46 -22.38
C PRO A 104 -5.49 2.22 -23.65
N THR A 105 -5.40 3.13 -24.61
CA THR A 105 -6.01 2.97 -25.92
C THR A 105 -5.23 1.93 -26.75
N GLY A 106 -5.94 1.01 -27.39
CA GLY A 106 -5.37 0.05 -28.35
C GLY A 106 -5.16 -1.38 -27.81
N PRO A 107 -4.67 -2.29 -28.67
CA PRO A 107 -4.48 -3.70 -28.32
C PRO A 107 -3.40 -3.86 -27.24
N LYS A 108 -3.58 -4.86 -26.37
CA LYS A 108 -2.61 -5.15 -25.32
C LYS A 108 -1.40 -5.90 -25.90
N PRO A 109 -0.18 -5.32 -25.89
CA PRO A 109 1.00 -6.03 -26.38
C PRO A 109 1.36 -7.19 -25.45
N ARG A 110 2.00 -8.22 -26.01
CA ARG A 110 2.55 -9.34 -25.24
C ARG A 110 3.54 -8.81 -24.20
N GLY A 111 3.50 -9.36 -22.98
CA GLY A 111 4.38 -8.95 -21.88
C GLY A 111 3.88 -7.78 -21.02
N ARG A 112 2.86 -7.01 -21.46
CA ARG A 112 2.30 -5.94 -20.62
C ARG A 112 1.69 -6.51 -19.34
N PRO A 113 2.05 -5.99 -18.14
CA PRO A 113 1.48 -6.44 -16.88
C PRO A 113 -0.04 -6.51 -16.90
N ARG A 114 -0.61 -7.57 -16.30
CA ARG A 114 -2.07 -7.71 -16.11
C ARG A 114 -2.59 -6.75 -15.06
N ASN A 115 -1.84 -6.61 -13.98
CA ASN A 115 -2.23 -5.82 -12.83
C ASN A 115 -1.42 -4.52 -12.84
N THR A 116 -2.14 -3.40 -12.88
CA THR A 116 -1.57 -2.05 -12.82
C THR A 116 -1.86 -1.45 -11.46
N TRP A 117 -0.96 -0.59 -10.98
CA TRP A 117 -1.11 0.10 -9.69
C TRP A 117 -2.49 0.73 -9.50
N ALA A 118 -2.94 1.55 -10.45
CA ALA A 118 -4.23 2.26 -10.33
C ALA A 118 -5.41 1.30 -10.13
N LYS A 119 -5.48 0.21 -10.92
CA LYS A 119 -6.53 -0.80 -10.82
C LYS A 119 -6.53 -1.52 -9.48
N GLU A 120 -5.37 -2.01 -9.06
CA GLU A 120 -5.30 -2.83 -7.84
C GLU A 120 -5.48 -1.99 -6.58
N VAL A 121 -4.91 -0.79 -6.54
CA VAL A 121 -5.12 0.13 -5.41
C VAL A 121 -6.56 0.62 -5.37
N LEU A 122 -7.20 0.88 -6.53
CA LEU A 122 -8.62 1.23 -6.57
C LEU A 122 -9.52 0.08 -6.09
N LYS A 123 -9.22 -1.17 -6.43
CA LYS A 123 -9.95 -2.34 -5.88
C LYS A 123 -9.89 -2.34 -4.35
N HIS A 124 -8.71 -2.16 -3.77
CA HIS A 124 -8.56 -2.04 -2.32
C HIS A 124 -9.30 -0.83 -1.75
N ALA A 125 -9.30 0.31 -2.44
CA ALA A 125 -10.05 1.50 -2.01
C ALA A 125 -11.56 1.26 -2.01
N ILE A 126 -12.09 0.62 -3.05
CA ILE A 126 -13.51 0.22 -3.14
C ILE A 126 -13.87 -0.75 -2.02
N SER A 127 -13.03 -1.77 -1.78
CA SER A 127 -13.23 -2.70 -0.66
C SER A 127 -13.18 -2.00 0.69
N ALA A 128 -12.28 -1.04 0.89
CA ALA A 128 -12.18 -0.26 2.13
C ALA A 128 -13.40 0.64 2.36
N ALA A 129 -13.98 1.17 1.29
CA ALA A 129 -15.18 2.02 1.34
C ALA A 129 -16.49 1.23 1.42
N GLY A 130 -16.48 -0.08 1.18
CA GLY A 130 -17.69 -0.91 1.08
C GLY A 130 -18.45 -0.76 -0.25
N GLY A 131 -17.82 -0.17 -1.28
CA GLY A 131 -18.43 -0.01 -2.60
C GLY A 131 -17.96 1.23 -3.36
N GLN A 132 -18.22 1.27 -4.66
CA GLN A 132 -17.76 2.36 -5.54
C GLN A 132 -18.50 3.69 -5.28
N GLN A 133 -19.81 3.65 -5.00
CA GLN A 133 -20.59 4.84 -4.70
C GLN A 133 -20.21 5.44 -3.34
N ALA A 134 -20.02 4.58 -2.33
CA ALA A 134 -19.56 4.98 -1.00
C ALA A 134 -18.15 5.60 -1.05
N LEU A 135 -17.27 5.11 -1.93
CA LEU A 135 -15.92 5.66 -2.10
C LEU A 135 -15.94 7.13 -2.56
N ALA A 136 -16.78 7.46 -3.55
CA ALA A 136 -16.92 8.84 -4.03
C ALA A 136 -17.40 9.76 -2.89
N GLN A 137 -18.43 9.36 -2.15
CA GLN A 137 -18.93 10.13 -1.01
C GLN A 137 -17.85 10.33 0.07
N LEU A 138 -17.09 9.27 0.39
CA LEU A 138 -16.01 9.32 1.39
C LEU A 138 -14.87 10.24 0.97
N TRP A 139 -14.50 10.26 -0.31
CA TRP A 139 -13.46 11.16 -0.80
C TRP A 139 -13.88 12.63 -0.71
N HIS A 140 -15.16 12.94 -0.93
CA HIS A 140 -15.69 14.30 -0.76
C HIS A 140 -15.93 14.70 0.70
N ALA A 141 -16.09 13.75 1.62
CA ALA A 141 -16.42 14.04 3.02
C ALA A 141 -15.28 14.70 3.80
N SER A 142 -14.14 14.01 3.97
CA SER A 142 -12.98 14.56 4.68
C SER A 142 -11.73 13.70 4.50
N LYS A 143 -10.56 14.33 4.48
CA LYS A 143 -9.29 13.62 4.51
C LYS A 143 -9.11 12.80 5.81
N ALA A 144 -9.69 13.24 6.92
CA ALA A 144 -9.56 12.58 8.21
C ALA A 144 -10.39 11.28 8.26
N THR A 145 -11.62 11.32 7.75
CA THR A 145 -12.49 10.14 7.68
C THR A 145 -11.86 9.07 6.80
N TRP A 146 -11.36 9.44 5.62
CA TRP A 146 -10.66 8.51 4.73
C TRP A 146 -9.44 7.85 5.38
N ARG A 147 -8.61 8.63 6.11
CA ARG A 147 -7.46 8.08 6.84
C ARG A 147 -7.87 7.05 7.90
N ASN A 148 -8.99 7.28 8.58
CA ASN A 148 -9.50 6.35 9.58
C ASN A 148 -10.03 5.06 8.92
N THR A 149 -10.80 5.20 7.83
CA THR A 149 -11.28 4.05 7.03
C THR A 149 -10.13 3.20 6.51
N ILE A 150 -9.09 3.82 5.94
CA ILE A 150 -7.89 3.08 5.49
C ILE A 150 -7.22 2.37 6.67
N LYS A 151 -7.10 3.03 7.83
CA LYS A 151 -6.47 2.42 9.01
C LYS A 151 -7.20 1.14 9.40
N ILE A 152 -8.52 1.21 9.57
CA ILE A 152 -9.36 0.07 9.93
C ILE A 152 -9.24 -1.05 8.90
N TYR A 153 -9.34 -0.70 7.61
CA TYR A 153 -9.23 -1.68 6.52
C TYR A 153 -7.86 -2.35 6.49
N CYS A 154 -6.77 -1.58 6.55
CA CYS A 154 -5.41 -2.10 6.54
C CYS A 154 -5.11 -2.98 7.77
N ASP A 155 -5.71 -2.69 8.92
CA ASP A 155 -5.58 -3.51 10.12
C ASP A 155 -6.37 -4.84 10.00
N SER A 156 -7.44 -4.89 9.18
CA SER A 156 -8.23 -6.10 8.91
C SER A 156 -7.71 -6.98 7.76
N VAL A 157 -6.88 -6.43 6.87
CA VAL A 157 -6.38 -7.17 5.69
C VAL A 157 -5.13 -7.94 6.07
N ASP A 158 -5.29 -9.25 6.23
CA ASP A 158 -4.15 -10.16 6.36
C ASP A 158 -3.54 -10.49 4.98
N PHE A 159 -2.29 -10.05 4.80
CA PHE A 159 -1.42 -10.42 3.67
C PHE A 159 -0.56 -11.66 3.96
#